data_AF-A0A7S2Z703-F1
#
_entry.id   AF-A0A7S2Z703-F1
#
_cell.length_a   1.000
_cell.length_b   1.000
_cell.length_c   1.000
_cell.angle_alpha   90.00
_cell.angle_beta   90.00
_cell.angle_gamma   90.00
#
_symmetry.space_group_name_H-M   'P 1'
#
loop_
_entity.id
_entity.type
_entity.pdbx_description
1 polymer ?
#
loop_
_entity_poly.entity_id
_entity_poly.type
_entity_poly.pdbx_seq_one_letter_code
_entity_poly.pdbx_strand_id
1 'polypeptide(L)'
;MEYLSDLFLVFDSLCDEWDVYKVETVGDQYVAAVGVVTGKINTEVLSLASRGDRTVESVNGAGEDEVREAAAWNAEALLKFALAIIGGARQVDVPKTTTPSPTLKVGVHSGSCMSGIVGTKNLRFCLFGDAMNTAARM
;
A
#
# COMPACT_ATOMS: atom_id res chain seq x y z
N MET A 1 -0.39 -24.84 -2.93
CA MET A 1 0.38 -23.82 -2.19
C MET A 1 1.41 -23.14 -3.08
N GLU A 2 2.01 -23.84 -4.05
CA GLU A 2 2.96 -23.28 -5.04
C GLU A 2 2.38 -22.07 -5.81
N TYR A 3 1.22 -22.21 -6.44
CA TYR A 3 0.57 -21.11 -7.18
C TYR A 3 0.46 -19.78 -6.43
N LEU A 4 -0.02 -19.80 -5.18
CA LEU A 4 -0.19 -18.56 -4.40
C LEU A 4 1.17 -17.97 -4.01
N SER A 5 2.14 -18.83 -3.72
CA SER A 5 3.52 -18.40 -3.44
C SER A 5 4.13 -17.72 -4.67
N ASP A 6 4.01 -18.32 -5.85
CA ASP A 6 4.54 -17.76 -7.10
C ASP A 6 3.84 -16.44 -7.45
N LEU A 7 2.53 -16.39 -7.24
CA LEU A 7 1.74 -15.18 -7.42
C LEU A 7 2.21 -14.04 -6.52
N PHE A 8 2.41 -14.31 -5.23
CA PHE A 8 2.90 -13.31 -4.30
C PHE A 8 4.35 -12.91 -4.56
N LEU A 9 5.20 -13.83 -5.05
CA LEU A 9 6.57 -13.48 -5.46
C LEU A 9 6.59 -12.53 -6.66
N VAL A 10 5.67 -12.71 -7.62
CA VAL A 10 5.48 -11.75 -8.72
C VAL A 10 4.97 -10.41 -8.20
N PHE A 11 4.08 -10.39 -7.21
CA PHE A 11 3.60 -9.12 -6.65
C PHE A 11 4.68 -8.40 -5.83
N ASP A 12 5.52 -9.15 -5.11
CA ASP A 12 6.64 -8.63 -4.34
C ASP A 12 7.67 -7.93 -5.25
N SER A 13 8.00 -8.51 -6.40
CA SER A 13 8.92 -7.85 -7.35
C SER A 13 8.33 -6.58 -7.96
N LEU A 14 7.01 -6.56 -8.20
CA LEU A 14 6.31 -5.36 -8.67
C LEU A 14 6.24 -4.27 -7.59
N CYS A 15 6.20 -4.63 -6.31
CA CYS A 15 6.29 -3.65 -5.22
C CYS A 15 7.60 -2.87 -5.30
N ASP A 16 8.72 -3.56 -5.54
CA ASP A 16 10.04 -2.94 -5.69
C ASP A 16 10.12 -2.03 -6.94
N GLU A 17 9.52 -2.45 -8.05
CA GLU A 17 9.52 -1.67 -9.30
C GLU A 17 8.73 -0.35 -9.19
N TRP A 18 7.59 -0.38 -8.51
CA TRP A 18 6.65 0.75 -8.42
C TRP A 18 6.74 1.54 -7.11
N ASP A 19 7.73 1.25 -6.26
CA ASP A 19 7.93 1.86 -4.93
C ASP A 19 6.68 1.79 -4.03
N VAL A 20 6.04 0.61 -4.03
CA VAL A 20 4.85 0.32 -3.24
C VAL A 20 5.22 -0.57 -2.06
N TYR A 21 4.84 -0.17 -0.85
CA TYR A 21 5.12 -0.95 0.34
C TYR A 21 4.10 -2.09 0.52
N LYS A 22 4.59 -3.33 0.58
CA LYS A 22 3.78 -4.48 1.01
C LYS A 22 3.51 -4.41 2.51
N VAL A 23 2.24 -4.26 2.89
CA VAL A 23 1.82 -4.18 4.30
C VAL A 23 1.82 -5.58 4.90
N GLU A 24 0.99 -6.47 4.36
CA GLU A 24 0.86 -7.85 4.81
C GLU A 24 0.08 -8.69 3.80
N THR A 25 -0.03 -9.99 4.08
CA THR A 25 -0.93 -10.91 3.37
C THR A 25 -1.89 -11.55 4.35
N VAL A 26 -3.18 -11.63 3.98
CA VAL A 26 -4.22 -12.27 4.82
C VAL A 26 -4.93 -13.33 3.99
N GLY A 27 -4.53 -14.60 4.18
CA GLY A 27 -5.02 -15.69 3.34
C GLY A 27 -4.53 -15.53 1.90
N ASP A 28 -5.46 -15.34 0.97
CA ASP A 28 -5.23 -15.07 -0.46
C ASP A 28 -5.20 -13.57 -0.80
N GLN A 29 -5.38 -12.69 0.19
CA GLN A 29 -5.36 -11.25 0.02
C GLN A 29 -3.94 -10.70 0.13
N TYR A 30 -3.61 -9.78 -0.78
CA TYR A 30 -2.34 -9.06 -0.81
C TYR A 30 -2.60 -7.57 -0.53
N VAL A 31 -2.02 -7.04 0.55
CA VAL A 31 -2.27 -5.66 1.00
C VAL A 31 -1.01 -4.83 0.81
N ALA A 32 -1.14 -3.71 0.09
CA ALA A 32 -0.03 -2.82 -0.22
C ALA A 32 -0.46 -1.35 -0.12
N ALA A 33 0.48 -0.45 0.16
CA ALA A 33 0.22 0.97 0.36
C ALA A 33 1.39 1.84 -0.13
N VAL A 34 1.10 3.12 -0.40
CA VAL A 34 2.06 4.17 -0.75
C VAL A 34 1.81 5.39 0.11
N GLY A 35 2.80 6.28 0.23
CA GLY A 35 2.64 7.56 0.94
C GLY A 35 2.58 7.43 2.46
N VAL A 36 2.99 6.28 3.00
CA VAL A 36 3.15 6.05 4.46
C VAL A 36 4.56 5.56 4.80
N VAL A 37 5.06 4.56 4.07
CA VAL A 37 6.41 3.98 4.27
C VAL A 37 7.30 4.25 3.05
N THR A 38 6.77 4.02 1.86
CA THR A 38 7.42 4.30 0.57
C THR A 38 6.70 5.44 -0.16
N GLY A 39 7.28 5.87 -1.28
CA GLY A 39 6.80 6.98 -2.08
C GLY A 39 7.22 8.34 -1.58
N LYS A 40 6.70 9.37 -2.23
CA LYS A 40 7.03 10.76 -1.89
C LYS A 40 6.14 11.21 -0.74
N ILE A 41 6.73 11.40 0.43
CA ILE A 41 6.08 12.04 1.58
C ILE A 41 6.95 13.23 1.96
N ASN A 42 6.34 14.38 2.21
CA ASN A 42 7.08 15.50 2.74
C ASN A 42 7.66 15.14 4.13
N THR A 43 8.98 15.20 4.24
CA THR A 43 9.76 14.96 5.46
C THR A 43 9.26 15.80 6.65
N GLU A 44 8.73 17.00 6.39
CA GLU A 44 8.19 17.89 7.42
C GLU A 44 6.92 17.32 8.07
N VAL A 45 6.00 16.72 7.30
CA VAL A 45 4.78 16.09 7.83
C VAL A 45 5.12 14.87 8.71
N LEU A 46 6.14 14.09 8.33
CA LEU A 46 6.64 12.97 9.14
C LEU A 46 7.25 13.45 10.46
N SER A 47 7.98 14.57 10.44
CA SER A 47 8.60 15.17 11.63
C SER A 47 7.59 15.79 12.60
N LEU A 48 6.47 16.30 12.07
CA LEU A 48 5.36 16.85 12.84
C LEU A 48 4.49 15.73 13.45
N ALA A 49 4.21 14.66 12.71
CA ALA A 49 3.44 13.52 13.23
C ALA A 49 4.18 12.73 14.32
N SER A 50 5.52 12.74 14.30
CA SER A 50 6.37 12.06 15.29
C SER A 50 6.49 12.82 16.63
N ARG A 51 6.09 14.09 16.67
CA ARG A 51 6.10 14.93 17.88
C ARG A 51 4.66 15.07 18.36
N GLY A 52 4.26 14.21 19.29
CA GLY A 52 2.92 14.16 19.87
C GLY A 52 2.52 15.40 20.69
N ASP A 53 2.52 16.58 20.08
CA ASP A 53 2.13 17.83 20.71
C ASP A 53 0.84 18.39 20.10
N ARG A 54 -0.10 18.75 20.98
CA ARG A 54 -1.48 19.16 20.68
C ARG A 54 -1.59 20.69 20.51
N THR A 55 -0.68 21.32 19.80
CA THR A 55 -0.81 22.74 19.46
C THR A 55 -0.64 22.95 17.97
N VAL A 56 -1.79 23.15 17.32
CA VAL A 56 -1.88 23.69 15.96
C VAL A 56 -1.41 25.13 16.04
N GLU A 57 -0.14 25.38 15.78
CA GLU A 57 0.31 26.69 15.30
C GLU A 57 0.95 26.49 13.93
N SER A 58 0.26 27.07 12.93
CA SER A 58 0.62 27.10 11.53
C SER A 58 2.09 27.45 11.33
N VAL A 59 2.84 26.54 10.71
CA VAL A 59 4.06 26.91 10.01
C VAL A 59 3.84 26.61 8.54
N ASN A 60 3.43 27.67 7.83
CA ASN A 60 3.48 27.76 6.37
C ASN A 60 4.93 27.52 5.93
N GLY A 61 5.19 26.47 5.15
CA GLY A 61 6.55 26.16 4.72
C GLY A 61 6.65 25.11 3.61
N ALA A 62 5.77 24.12 3.62
CA ALA A 62 5.53 23.27 2.46
C ALA A 62 4.50 23.94 1.56
N GLY A 63 4.86 24.24 0.31
CA GLY A 63 3.86 24.70 -0.66
C GLY A 63 2.78 23.62 -0.80
N GLU A 64 1.50 24.01 -0.73
CA GLU A 64 0.37 23.10 -1.01
C GLU A 64 0.59 22.33 -2.33
N ASP A 65 1.28 22.95 -3.28
CA ASP A 65 1.67 22.37 -4.56
C ASP A 65 2.62 21.16 -4.43
N GLU A 66 3.60 21.18 -3.52
CA GLU A 66 4.56 20.07 -3.32
C GLU A 66 3.86 18.85 -2.70
N VAL A 67 2.99 19.09 -1.72
CA VAL A 67 2.18 18.03 -1.09
C VAL A 67 1.23 17.43 -2.13
N ARG A 68 0.62 18.26 -2.98
CA ARG A 68 -0.25 17.81 -4.06
C ARG A 68 0.52 17.01 -5.11
N GLU A 69 1.74 17.43 -5.47
CA GLU A 69 2.59 16.69 -6.41
C GLU A 69 3.00 15.33 -5.85
N ALA A 70 3.41 15.27 -4.58
CA ALA A 70 3.74 14.03 -3.90
C ALA A 70 2.54 13.07 -3.85
N ALA A 71 1.34 13.59 -3.53
CA ALA A 71 0.11 12.80 -3.53
C ALA A 71 -0.25 12.28 -4.94
N ALA A 72 -0.11 13.11 -5.98
CA ALA A 72 -0.35 12.72 -7.36
C ALA A 72 0.61 11.61 -7.81
N TRP A 73 1.90 11.75 -7.48
CA TRP A 73 2.91 10.74 -7.77
C TRP A 73 2.59 9.41 -7.06
N ASN A 74 2.23 9.46 -5.78
CA ASN A 74 1.86 8.26 -5.01
C ASN A 74 0.64 7.56 -5.62
N ALA A 75 -0.41 8.32 -5.95
CA ALA A 75 -1.61 7.79 -6.58
C ALA A 75 -1.29 7.14 -7.95
N GLU A 76 -0.45 7.80 -8.75
CA GLU A 76 0.00 7.26 -10.04
C GLU A 76 0.78 5.95 -9.87
N ALA A 77 1.72 5.89 -8.92
CA ALA A 77 2.49 4.69 -8.62
C ALA A 77 1.60 3.52 -8.21
N LEU A 78 0.66 3.74 -7.29
CA LEU A 78 -0.26 2.70 -6.82
C LEU A 78 -1.21 2.20 -7.92
N LEU A 79 -1.69 3.10 -8.79
CA LEU A 79 -2.53 2.72 -9.93
C LEU A 79 -1.75 1.91 -10.98
N LYS A 80 -0.51 2.29 -11.27
CA LYS A 80 0.35 1.52 -12.18
C LYS A 80 0.69 0.16 -11.61
N PHE A 81 0.99 0.08 -10.32
CA PHE A 81 1.15 -1.18 -9.60
C PHE A 81 -0.09 -2.06 -9.68
N ALA A 82 -1.29 -1.50 -9.47
CA ALA A 82 -2.55 -2.24 -9.57
C ALA A 82 -2.75 -2.86 -10.97
N LEU A 83 -2.44 -2.11 -12.04
CA LEU A 83 -2.47 -2.62 -13.41
C LEU A 83 -1.40 -3.69 -13.64
N ALA A 84 -0.18 -3.48 -13.13
CA ALA A 84 0.92 -4.41 -13.26
C ALA A 84 0.62 -5.73 -12.56
N ILE A 85 -0.02 -5.72 -11.38
CA ILE A 85 -0.46 -6.91 -10.66
C ILE A 85 -1.43 -7.75 -11.50
N ILE A 86 -2.39 -7.11 -12.17
CA ILE A 86 -3.34 -7.82 -13.05
C ILE A 86 -2.60 -8.46 -14.22
N GLY A 87 -1.60 -7.78 -14.78
CA GLY A 87 -0.73 -8.30 -15.83
C GLY A 87 0.17 -9.44 -15.38
N GLY A 88 0.81 -9.30 -14.21
CA GLY A 88 1.71 -10.27 -13.61
C GLY A 88 0.99 -11.55 -13.20
N ALA A 89 -0.22 -11.43 -12.64
CA ALA A 89 -1.03 -12.59 -12.26
C ALA A 89 -1.36 -13.53 -13.43
N ARG A 90 -1.47 -12.99 -14.65
CA ARG A 90 -1.73 -13.78 -15.86
C ARG A 90 -0.52 -14.61 -16.32
N GLN A 91 0.67 -14.30 -15.80
CA GLN A 91 1.91 -14.99 -16.16
C GLN A 91 2.20 -16.18 -15.23
N VAL A 92 1.43 -16.32 -14.15
CA VAL A 92 1.62 -17.39 -13.17
C VAL A 92 0.76 -18.60 -13.55
N ASP A 93 1.38 -19.77 -13.57
CA ASP A 93 0.73 -21.00 -13.98
C ASP A 93 -0.37 -21.44 -13.00
N VAL A 94 -1.61 -21.40 -13.46
CA VAL A 94 -2.76 -21.85 -12.66
C VAL A 94 -2.78 -23.39 -12.61
N PRO A 95 -2.93 -24.01 -11.42
CA PRO A 95 -3.08 -25.45 -11.31
C PRO A 95 -4.29 -25.96 -12.10
N LYS A 96 -4.08 -26.97 -12.96
CA LYS A 96 -5.12 -27.56 -13.83
C LYS A 96 -6.32 -28.13 -13.08
N THR A 97 -6.17 -28.38 -11.77
CA THR A 97 -7.21 -28.90 -10.90
C THR A 97 -8.19 -27.83 -10.41
N THR A 98 -7.90 -26.55 -10.63
CA THR A 98 -8.71 -25.43 -10.14
C THR A 98 -9.75 -25.03 -11.17
N THR A 99 -10.99 -25.49 -10.96
CA THR A 99 -12.17 -25.14 -11.77
C THR A 99 -13.28 -24.62 -10.86
N PRO A 100 -13.75 -23.37 -11.01
CA PRO A 100 -13.36 -22.39 -12.03
C PRO A 100 -11.94 -21.84 -11.79
N SER A 101 -11.30 -21.32 -12.85
CA SER A 101 -10.01 -20.65 -12.74
C SER A 101 -10.09 -19.46 -11.77
N PRO A 102 -9.07 -19.22 -10.94
CA PRO A 102 -9.08 -18.14 -9.97
C PRO A 102 -9.12 -16.79 -10.70
N THR A 103 -9.90 -15.86 -10.14
CA THR A 103 -9.99 -14.49 -10.62
C THR A 103 -9.36 -13.55 -9.60
N LEU A 104 -8.62 -12.56 -10.10
CA LEU A 104 -8.06 -11.51 -9.27
C LEU A 104 -8.94 -10.27 -9.33
N LYS A 105 -9.20 -9.69 -8.16
CA LYS A 105 -9.86 -8.39 -8.01
C LYS A 105 -8.93 -7.45 -7.24
N VAL A 106 -8.83 -6.21 -7.69
CA VAL A 106 -8.01 -5.18 -7.06
C VAL A 106 -8.90 -4.01 -6.68
N GLY A 107 -8.96 -3.69 -5.38
CA GLY A 107 -9.61 -2.50 -4.85
C GLY A 107 -8.57 -1.45 -4.47
N VAL A 108 -8.78 -0.18 -4.85
CA VAL A 108 -7.84 0.92 -4.58
C VAL A 108 -8.62 2.12 -4.05
N HIS A 109 -8.13 2.71 -2.97
CA HIS A 109 -8.71 3.92 -2.39
C HIS A 109 -7.61 4.82 -1.81
N SER A 110 -7.85 6.13 -1.81
CA SER A 110 -6.95 7.14 -1.25
C SER A 110 -7.64 7.90 -0.12
N GLY A 111 -6.94 8.11 0.99
CA GLY A 111 -7.45 8.89 2.11
C GLY A 111 -6.44 8.93 3.26
N SER A 112 -6.82 9.57 4.36
CA SER A 112 -6.02 9.56 5.57
C SER A 112 -5.98 8.15 6.18
N CYS A 113 -4.83 7.80 6.74
CA CYS A 113 -4.63 6.58 7.50
C CYS A 113 -3.64 6.83 8.63
N MET A 114 -3.60 5.90 9.57
CA MET A 114 -2.63 5.87 10.67
C MET A 114 -1.78 4.61 10.53
N SER A 115 -0.51 4.70 10.89
CA SER A 115 0.40 3.56 10.92
C SER A 115 1.18 3.50 12.22
N GLY A 116 1.63 2.31 12.59
CA GLY A 116 2.50 2.14 13.75
C GLY A 116 3.02 0.71 13.91
N ILE A 117 3.94 0.53 14.85
CA ILE A 117 4.41 -0.81 15.25
C ILE A 117 3.57 -1.31 16.41
N VAL A 118 2.97 -2.49 16.25
CA VAL A 118 2.12 -3.15 17.25
C VAL A 118 2.82 -4.41 17.76
N GLY A 119 2.70 -4.65 19.06
CA GLY A 119 3.27 -5.79 19.76
C GLY A 119 4.53 -5.44 20.55
N THR A 120 4.94 -6.34 21.46
CA THR A 120 6.16 -6.17 22.28
C THR A 120 7.17 -7.30 22.07
N LYS A 121 6.69 -8.51 21.75
CA LYS A 121 7.54 -9.68 21.45
C LYS A 121 7.61 -10.00 19.96
N ASN A 122 6.55 -9.69 19.22
CA ASN A 122 6.47 -9.83 17.77
C ASN A 122 5.98 -8.50 17.22
N LEU A 123 6.93 -7.68 16.77
CA LEU A 123 6.68 -6.33 16.28
C LEU A 123 6.14 -6.43 14.85
N ARG A 124 4.94 -5.89 14.62
CA ARG A 124 4.32 -5.82 13.30
C ARG A 124 4.03 -4.38 12.94
N PHE A 125 4.41 -3.98 11.74
CA PHE A 125 3.94 -2.72 11.18
C PHE A 125 2.47 -2.90 10.78
N CYS A 126 1.60 -2.01 11.28
CA CYS A 126 0.18 -2.06 11.05
C CYS A 126 -0.31 -0.74 10.47
N LEU A 127 -1.27 -0.83 9.55
CA LEU A 127 -1.99 0.30 8.98
C LEU A 127 -3.45 0.27 9.47
N PHE A 128 -4.02 1.43 9.77
CA PHE A 128 -5.38 1.58 10.28
C PHE A 128 -6.06 2.79 9.64
N GLY A 129 -7.39 2.77 9.60
CA GLY A 129 -8.20 3.92 9.22
C GLY A 129 -9.29 3.59 8.20
N ASP A 130 -10.18 4.56 7.99
CA ASP A 130 -11.35 4.39 7.11
C ASP A 130 -10.95 4.20 5.65
N ALA A 131 -9.81 4.77 5.22
CA ALA A 131 -9.31 4.57 3.88
C ALA A 131 -9.00 3.08 3.59
N MET A 132 -8.41 2.37 4.56
CA MET A 132 -8.11 0.94 4.45
C MET A 132 -9.40 0.12 4.43
N ASN A 133 -10.34 0.43 5.33
CA ASN A 133 -11.65 -0.23 5.37
C ASN A 133 -12.45 -0.02 4.08
N THR A 134 -12.31 1.14 3.46
CA THR A 134 -12.96 1.48 2.19
C THR A 134 -12.32 0.70 1.04
N ALA A 135 -10.99 0.67 0.95
CA ALA A 135 -10.26 -0.12 -0.05
C ALA A 135 -10.64 -1.62 0.02
N ALA A 136 -10.73 -2.18 1.24
CA ALA A 136 -11.07 -3.59 1.46
C ALA A 136 -12.50 -3.97 1.03
N ARG A 137 -13.40 -2.99 0.86
CA ARG A 137 -14.79 -3.21 0.43
C ARG A 137 -14.99 -3.04 -1.09
N MET A 138 -13.99 -2.51 -1.79
CA MET A 138 -14.07 -2.26 -3.23
C MET A 138 -13.96 -3.52 -4.06
#